data_AF-A0A2J7ZSE4-F1
#
_entry.id   AF-A0A2J7ZSE4-F1
#
_cell.length_a   1.000
_cell.length_b   1.000
_cell.length_c   1.000
_cell.angle_alpha   90.00
_cell.angle_beta   90.00
_cell.angle_gamma   90.00
#
_symmetry.space_group_name_H-M   'P 1'
#
loop_
_entity.id
_entity.type
_entity.pdbx_description
1 polymer ?
#
loop_
_entity_poly.entity_id
_entity_poly.type
_entity_poly.pdbx_seq_one_letter_code
_entity_poly.pdbx_strand_id
1 'polypeptide(L)'
;MLLVKRALVTLLGGRGQTRVALVRRVSLPARPQEPGPEDCCQNGCAVCVWDLYWAALAESGAEVADGDGGAESAAQPVSVGLTAFEELEKELAAKEEERLKKQTGSTPTGAG
;
A
#
# COMPACT_ATOMS: atom_id res chain seq x y z
N MET A 1 29.84 -79.62 -3.10
CA MET A 1 28.84 -80.07 -2.13
C MET A 1 27.75 -79.02 -2.03
N LEU A 2 26.62 -79.31 -2.69
CA LEU A 2 25.25 -78.87 -2.45
C LEU A 2 24.99 -77.44 -1.96
N LEU A 3 24.44 -76.58 -2.81
CA LEU A 3 22.99 -76.39 -2.99
C LEU A 3 22.30 -75.66 -1.81
N VAL A 4 21.74 -74.50 -2.16
CA VAL A 4 20.39 -74.07 -1.76
C VAL A 4 20.25 -73.62 -0.30
N LYS A 5 20.41 -72.32 -0.08
CA LYS A 5 19.42 -71.56 0.70
C LYS A 5 19.03 -70.29 -0.04
N ARG A 6 18.21 -70.50 -1.08
CA ARG A 6 17.17 -69.56 -1.47
C ARG A 6 16.24 -69.39 -0.26
N ALA A 7 16.49 -68.38 0.55
CA ALA A 7 15.49 -67.79 1.45
C ALA A 7 15.41 -66.32 1.02
N LEU A 8 14.52 -66.01 0.08
CA LEU A 8 13.19 -65.53 0.45
C LEU A 8 13.28 -64.35 1.43
N VAL A 9 14.00 -63.29 1.05
CA VAL A 9 13.71 -61.94 1.55
C VAL A 9 13.02 -61.19 0.42
N THR A 10 11.78 -61.59 0.21
CA THR A 10 10.62 -60.71 0.22
C THR A 10 10.91 -59.25 -0.17
N LEU A 11 10.62 -58.95 -1.45
CA LEU A 11 9.87 -57.75 -1.84
C LEU A 11 8.99 -57.29 -0.68
N LEU A 12 9.23 -56.12 -0.09
CA LEU A 12 8.22 -55.28 0.55
C LEU A 12 8.88 -53.98 1.09
N GLY A 13 8.68 -52.89 0.35
CA GLY A 13 8.41 -51.59 0.98
C GLY A 13 9.61 -50.78 1.48
N GLY A 14 10.48 -50.32 0.58
CA GLY A 14 11.24 -49.09 0.81
C GLY A 14 10.33 -47.87 0.73
N ARG A 15 9.43 -47.69 1.71
CA ARG A 15 8.64 -46.46 1.85
C ARG A 15 9.61 -45.29 1.97
N GLY A 16 9.46 -44.33 1.06
CA GLY A 16 10.29 -43.13 0.95
C GLY A 16 10.53 -42.51 2.32
N GLN A 17 11.80 -42.29 2.63
CA GLN A 17 12.21 -41.47 3.76
C GLN A 17 11.65 -40.07 3.54
N THR A 18 10.57 -39.75 4.23
CA THR A 18 10.04 -38.39 4.34
C THR A 18 11.10 -37.54 5.00
N ARG A 19 11.77 -36.69 4.21
CA ARG A 19 12.66 -35.65 4.74
C ARG A 19 11.81 -34.68 5.54
N VAL A 20 11.88 -34.78 6.86
CA VAL A 20 11.31 -33.78 7.77
C VAL A 20 12.27 -32.60 7.80
N ALA A 21 11.91 -31.51 7.14
CA ALA A 21 12.63 -30.26 7.26
C ALA A 21 12.33 -29.64 8.64
N LEU A 22 13.34 -29.49 9.48
CA LEU A 22 13.21 -28.70 10.71
C LEU A 22 13.13 -27.22 10.33
N VAL A 23 11.93 -26.64 10.41
CA VAL A 23 11.75 -25.20 10.36
C VAL A 23 12.26 -24.62 11.69
N ARG A 24 13.35 -23.86 11.61
CA ARG A 24 13.92 -23.16 12.75
C ARG A 24 12.95 -22.05 13.18
N ARG A 25 12.57 -22.00 14.46
CA ARG A 25 11.76 -20.88 14.98
C ARG A 25 12.63 -19.62 14.95
N VAL A 26 12.33 -18.71 14.04
CA VAL A 26 12.87 -17.35 14.03
C VAL A 26 11.90 -16.49 14.83
N SER A 27 12.40 -15.85 15.88
CA SER A 27 11.64 -14.81 16.60
C SER A 27 11.75 -13.52 15.79
N LEU A 28 10.62 -13.03 15.28
CA LEU A 28 10.55 -11.70 14.69
C LEU A 28 10.76 -10.66 15.81
N PRO A 29 11.46 -9.54 15.55
CA PRO A 29 11.49 -8.43 16.50
C PRO A 29 10.07 -7.94 16.78
N ALA A 30 9.81 -7.54 18.02
CA ALA A 30 8.54 -6.93 18.39
C ALA A 30 8.38 -5.59 17.66
N ARG A 31 7.14 -5.21 17.34
CA ARG A 31 6.85 -3.89 16.77
C ARG A 31 7.31 -2.81 17.77
N PRO A 32 7.97 -1.73 17.32
CA PRO A 32 8.26 -0.57 18.16
C PRO A 32 6.98 0.04 18.75
N GLN A 33 7.12 0.65 19.92
CA GLN A 33 6.05 1.39 20.59
C GLN A 33 5.83 2.73 19.88
N GLU A 34 4.56 3.10 19.66
CA GLU A 34 4.22 4.43 19.17
C GLU A 34 4.53 5.51 20.22
N PRO A 35 5.09 6.67 19.81
CA PRO A 35 5.36 7.77 20.72
C PRO A 35 4.07 8.44 21.18
N GLY A 36 4.02 8.87 22.43
CA GLY A 36 2.90 9.61 23.00
C GLY A 36 2.85 11.07 22.52
N PRO A 37 1.75 11.79 22.75
CA PRO A 37 1.65 13.21 22.43
C PRO A 37 2.62 14.08 23.25
N GLU A 38 2.99 13.63 24.46
CA GLU A 38 4.03 14.24 25.30
C GLU A 38 5.45 14.05 24.77
N ASP A 39 5.72 13.01 23.97
CA ASP A 39 7.01 12.79 23.33
C ASP A 39 7.19 13.70 22.10
N CYS A 40 6.09 14.23 21.57
CA CYS A 40 6.10 15.17 20.47
C CYS A 40 6.55 16.55 20.98
N CYS A 41 7.79 16.91 20.66
CA CYS A 41 8.41 18.20 20.96
C CYS A 41 7.59 19.42 20.48
N GLN A 42 6.73 19.26 19.45
CA GLN A 42 5.84 20.28 18.86
C GLN A 42 6.49 21.62 18.41
N ASN A 43 7.80 21.76 18.58
CA ASN A 43 8.56 22.98 18.33
C ASN A 43 9.55 22.83 17.17
N GLY A 44 9.42 21.78 16.35
CA GLY A 44 10.31 21.54 15.21
C GLY A 44 11.73 21.15 15.62
N CYS A 45 11.86 20.18 16.53
CA CYS A 45 13.15 19.63 16.92
C CYS A 45 13.95 19.09 15.70
N ALA A 46 15.28 19.16 15.77
CA ALA A 46 16.18 18.75 14.67
C ALA A 46 16.04 17.27 14.27
N VAL A 47 15.56 16.43 15.19
CA VAL A 47 15.17 15.03 14.94
C VAL A 47 13.74 14.87 15.45
N CYS A 48 12.83 14.43 14.59
CA CYS A 48 11.44 14.17 14.99
C CYS A 48 11.34 12.77 15.61
N VAL A 49 10.60 12.65 16.72
CA VAL A 49 10.33 11.34 17.35
C VAL A 49 9.59 10.40 16.40
N TRP A 50 8.73 10.96 15.54
CA TRP A 50 8.05 10.20 14.51
C TRP A 50 9.05 9.66 13.49
N ASP A 51 10.05 10.42 13.05
CA ASP A 51 11.05 9.91 12.11
C ASP A 51 11.79 8.68 12.68
N LEU A 52 12.10 8.68 13.98
CA LEU A 52 12.72 7.55 14.65
C LEU A 52 11.77 6.34 14.74
N TYR A 53 10.50 6.56 15.04
CA TYR A 53 9.48 5.50 15.06
C TYR A 53 9.34 4.82 13.70
N TRP A 54 9.23 5.60 12.63
CA TRP A 54 9.06 5.09 11.28
C TRP A 54 10.32 4.37 10.78
N ALA A 55 11.50 4.88 11.14
CA ALA A 55 12.76 4.20 10.87
C ALA A 55 12.85 2.83 11.59
N ALA A 56 12.47 2.78 12.88
CA ALA A 56 12.44 1.54 13.65
C ALA A 56 11.40 0.54 13.12
N LEU A 57 10.24 1.02 12.66
CA LEU A 57 9.23 0.20 12.01
C LEU A 57 9.78 -0.44 10.72
N ALA A 58 10.39 0.37 9.86
CA ALA A 58 10.95 -0.10 8.60
C ALA A 58 12.02 -1.19 8.83
N GLU A 59 12.82 -1.07 9.88
CA GLU A 59 13.83 -2.06 10.23
C GLU A 59 13.25 -3.33 10.87
N SER A 60 12.13 -3.22 11.60
CA SER A 60 11.48 -4.38 12.22
C SER A 60 10.84 -5.35 11.21
N GLY A 61 10.59 -4.89 9.98
CA GLY A 61 9.82 -5.65 8.98
C GLY A 61 8.36 -5.86 9.39
N ALA A 62 7.87 -5.13 10.40
CA ALA A 62 6.47 -5.14 10.79
C ALA A 62 5.67 -4.36 9.75
N GLU A 63 5.14 -5.08 8.77
CA GLU A 63 4.12 -4.58 7.85
C GLU A 63 2.97 -4.03 8.69
N VAL A 64 2.71 -2.74 8.58
CA VAL A 64 1.67 -2.07 9.34
C VAL A 64 0.34 -2.42 8.67
N ALA A 65 -0.29 -3.52 9.12
CA ALA A 65 -1.73 -3.67 8.95
C ALA A 65 -2.37 -2.62 9.88
N ASP A 66 -2.42 -1.38 9.42
CA ASP A 66 -3.23 -0.31 10.00
C ASP A 66 -4.70 -0.72 9.86
N GLY A 67 -5.16 -1.45 10.88
CA GLY A 67 -6.56 -1.79 11.08
C GLY A 67 -7.16 -0.87 12.13
N ASP A 68 -7.28 0.42 11.81
CA ASP A 68 -7.90 1.43 12.65
C ASP A 68 -8.67 2.44 11.78
N GLY A 69 -9.97 2.20 11.64
CA GLY A 69 -10.92 3.27 11.96
C GLY A 69 -11.22 4.37 10.95
N GLY A 70 -11.17 4.10 9.63
CA GLY A 70 -11.62 5.09 8.64
C GLY A 70 -11.87 4.52 7.26
N ALA A 71 -12.69 3.47 7.13
CA ALA A 71 -13.07 2.91 5.84
C ALA A 71 -14.60 2.74 5.78
N GLU A 72 -15.25 3.87 5.51
CA GLU A 72 -16.44 3.87 4.69
C GLU A 72 -16.17 3.13 3.37
N SER A 73 -16.92 2.04 3.21
CA SER A 73 -17.33 1.35 1.98
C SER A 73 -16.30 1.13 0.87
N ALA A 74 -16.03 -0.16 0.64
CA ALA A 74 -15.51 -0.70 -0.61
C ALA A 74 -16.26 -0.16 -1.84
N ALA A 75 -15.59 0.64 -2.67
CA ALA A 75 -15.69 0.68 -4.13
C ALA A 75 -14.71 1.73 -4.71
N GLN A 76 -13.49 1.28 -5.02
CA GLN A 76 -12.46 1.93 -5.87
C GLN A 76 -11.95 3.34 -5.45
N PRO A 77 -10.62 3.54 -5.32
CA PRO A 77 -10.03 4.85 -5.10
C PRO A 77 -10.01 5.64 -6.43
N VAL A 78 -11.16 6.13 -6.87
CA VAL A 78 -11.19 7.31 -7.73
C VAL A 78 -11.33 8.50 -6.80
N SER A 79 -10.22 9.16 -6.54
CA SER A 79 -10.16 10.36 -5.71
C SER A 79 -11.25 11.31 -6.19
N VAL A 80 -12.16 11.65 -5.27
CA VAL A 80 -13.29 12.58 -5.45
C VAL A 80 -12.86 13.90 -6.11
N GLY A 81 -11.56 14.23 -6.08
CA GLY A 81 -10.97 15.38 -6.76
C GLY A 81 -10.66 15.25 -8.25
N LEU A 82 -10.47 14.06 -8.83
CA LEU A 82 -10.00 13.95 -10.23
C LEU A 82 -11.15 14.02 -11.25
N THR A 83 -12.31 13.44 -10.96
CA THR A 83 -13.48 13.53 -11.85
C THR A 83 -14.15 14.90 -11.75
N ALA A 84 -14.20 15.49 -10.56
CA ALA A 84 -14.77 16.82 -10.34
C ALA A 84 -13.97 17.93 -11.05
N PHE A 85 -12.66 17.76 -11.18
CA PHE A 85 -11.81 18.73 -11.86
C PHE A 85 -12.02 18.71 -13.39
N GLU A 86 -12.14 17.52 -13.99
CA GLU A 86 -12.39 17.37 -15.43
C GLU A 86 -13.74 17.99 -15.86
N GLU A 87 -14.77 17.89 -15.01
CA GLU A 87 -16.06 18.54 -15.25
C GLU A 87 -15.95 20.07 -15.17
N LEU A 88 -15.19 20.59 -14.20
CA LEU A 88 -14.99 22.03 -14.04
C LEU A 88 -14.22 22.65 -15.22
N GLU A 89 -13.22 21.94 -15.76
CA GLU A 89 -12.47 22.37 -16.95
C GLU A 89 -13.39 22.49 -18.18
N LYS A 90 -14.28 21.51 -18.38
CA LYS A 90 -15.24 21.53 -19.49
C LYS A 90 -16.22 22.69 -19.39
N GLU A 91 -16.70 23.01 -18.20
CA GLU A 91 -17.61 24.14 -17.99
C GLU A 91 -16.94 25.50 -18.26
N LEU A 92 -15.69 25.67 -17.82
CA LEU A 92 -14.95 26.91 -18.01
C LEU A 92 -14.71 27.19 -19.50
N ALA A 93 -14.33 26.17 -20.27
CA ALA A 93 -14.14 26.29 -21.72
C ALA A 93 -15.43 26.73 -22.44
N ALA A 94 -16.58 26.18 -22.06
CA ALA A 94 -17.88 26.56 -22.64
C ALA A 94 -18.25 28.02 -22.31
N LYS A 95 -18.02 28.45 -21.06
CA LYS A 95 -18.28 29.83 -20.61
C LYS A 95 -17.37 30.84 -21.30
N GLU A 96 -16.11 30.49 -21.58
CA GLU A 96 -15.19 31.35 -22.32
C GLU A 96 -15.60 31.57 -23.77
N GLU A 97 -16.03 30.52 -24.47
CA GLU A 97 -16.54 30.63 -25.85
C GLU A 97 -17.78 31.52 -25.92
N GLU A 98 -18.69 31.39 -24.95
CA GLU A 98 -19.88 32.23 -24.87
C GLU A 98 -19.51 33.71 -24.64
N ARG A 99 -18.55 33.98 -23.74
CA ARG A 99 -18.04 35.33 -23.48
C ARG A 99 -17.38 35.92 -24.72
N LEU A 100 -16.62 35.13 -25.49
CA LEU A 100 -15.98 35.57 -26.72
C LEU A 100 -17.02 35.94 -27.78
N LYS A 101 -18.04 35.09 -28.02
CA LYS A 101 -19.13 35.37 -28.97
C LYS A 101 -19.90 36.64 -28.64
N LYS A 102 -20.15 36.87 -27.34
CA LYS A 102 -20.80 38.10 -26.86
C LYS A 102 -19.92 39.34 -27.05
N GLN A 103 -18.60 39.23 -26.86
CA GLN A 103 -17.66 40.34 -27.07
C GLN A 103 -17.49 40.69 -28.56
N THR A 104 -17.44 39.70 -29.46
CA THR A 104 -17.33 39.96 -30.91
C THR A 104 -18.62 40.50 -31.53
N GLY A 105 -19.75 40.41 -30.82
CA GLY A 105 -21.03 40.98 -31.22
C GLY A 105 -21.26 42.42 -30.77
N SER A 106 -20.39 42.98 -29.91
CA SER A 106 -20.50 44.36 -29.42
C SER A 106 -19.26 45.18 -29.80
N THR A 107 -19.04 45.41 -31.10
CA THR A 107 -18.24 46.56 -31.52
C THR A 107 -19.18 47.76 -31.60
N PRO A 108 -19.17 48.71 -30.64
CA PRO A 108 -19.94 49.93 -30.79
C PRO A 108 -19.39 50.73 -31.97
N THR A 109 -20.24 50.90 -32.97
CA THR A 109 -20.15 51.93 -34.01
C THR A 109 -20.00 53.33 -33.40
N GLY A 110 -19.04 54.10 -33.92
CA GLY A 110 -18.89 55.55 -33.70
C GLY A 110 -17.82 55.92 -32.66
N ALA A 111 -17.05 57.00 -32.78
CA ALA A 111 -17.22 58.22 -33.57
C ALA A 111 -15.87 58.96 -33.65
N GLY A 112 -15.66 59.73 -34.72
CA GLY A 112 -14.55 60.66 -34.88
C GLY A 112 -14.23 60.96 -36.33
#